data_AF-A0A7Y2YUD8-F1
#
_entry.id   AF-A0A7Y2YUD8-F1
#
_cell.length_a   1.000
_cell.length_b   1.000
_cell.length_c   1.000
_cell.angle_alpha   90.00
_cell.angle_beta   90.00
_cell.angle_gamma   90.00
#
_symmetry.space_group_name_H-M   'P 1'
#
loop_
_entity.id
_entity.type
_entity.pdbx_description
1 polymer ?
#
loop_
_entity_poly.entity_id
_entity_poly.type
_entity_poly.pdbx_seq_one_letter_code
_entity_poly.pdbx_strand_id
1 'polypeptide(L)'
;MSLDHILLGMLREPASGYDLKQEFERSVRHFWFAELSQIYPALKKLEERGLLRSQRVPSARGPDRRVFETSEDGDEQLERWLLSDPVIPSDRI
;
A
#
# COMPACT_ATOMS: atom_id res chain seq x y z
N MET A 1 -4.10 -11.71 -4.70
CA MET A 1 -3.74 -10.79 -3.60
C MET A 1 -2.29 -10.39 -3.75
N SER A 2 -1.96 -9.10 -3.75
CA SER A 2 -0.57 -8.61 -3.84
C SER A 2 -0.36 -7.49 -2.82
N LEU A 3 0.90 -7.28 -2.40
CA LEU A 3 1.29 -6.21 -1.49
C LEU A 3 0.79 -4.83 -1.96
N ASP A 4 0.80 -4.59 -3.28
CA ASP A 4 0.27 -3.39 -3.93
C ASP A 4 -1.19 -3.09 -3.48
N HIS A 5 -2.08 -4.08 -3.52
CA HIS A 5 -3.49 -3.88 -3.14
C HIS A 5 -3.68 -3.68 -1.64
N ILE A 6 -2.86 -4.34 -0.81
CA ILE A 6 -2.90 -4.15 0.64
C ILE A 6 -2.47 -2.72 0.98
N LEU A 7 -1.40 -2.21 0.35
CA LEU A 7 -0.92 -0.85 0.58
C LEU A 7 -1.96 0.21 0.14
N LEU A 8 -2.64 0.00 -1.00
CA LEU A 8 -3.76 0.86 -1.41
C LEU A 8 -4.87 0.85 -0.36
N GLY A 9 -5.26 -0.32 0.15
CA GLY A 9 -6.30 -0.44 1.18
C GLY A 9 -5.93 0.15 2.55
N MET A 10 -4.65 0.19 2.90
CA MET A 10 -4.16 0.77 4.16
C MET A 10 -4.08 2.30 4.11
N LEU A 11 -3.87 2.88 2.92
CA LEU A 11 -3.77 4.32 2.71
C LEU A 11 -5.13 5.03 2.68
N ARG A 12 -6.02 4.70 3.63
CA ARG A 12 -7.28 5.43 3.86
C ARG A 12 -7.05 6.85 4.35
N GLU A 13 -5.93 7.07 5.03
CA GLU A 13 -5.44 8.37 5.45
C GLU A 13 -3.95 8.48 5.05
N PRO A 14 -3.45 9.71 4.78
CA PRO A 14 -2.05 9.90 4.38
C PRO A 14 -1.06 9.35 5.41
N ALA A 15 -0.18 8.44 4.99
CA ALA A 15 0.74 7.74 5.88
C ALA A 15 2.16 7.66 5.30
N SER A 16 3.18 7.60 6.16
CA SER A 16 4.54 7.31 5.71
C SER A 16 4.75 5.81 5.55
N GLY A 17 5.78 5.41 4.80
CA GLY A 17 6.13 3.98 4.66
C GLY A 17 6.44 3.30 6.02
N TYR A 18 6.91 4.08 7.00
CA TYR A 18 7.12 3.58 8.36
C TYR A 18 5.80 3.38 9.11
N ASP A 19 4.85 4.31 8.98
CA ASP A 19 3.52 4.18 9.58
C ASP A 19 2.80 2.94 9.01
N LEU A 20 2.88 2.73 7.69
CA LEU A 20 2.33 1.55 7.03
C LEU A 20 2.96 0.25 7.54
N LYS A 21 4.28 0.22 7.76
CA LYS A 21 4.93 -0.94 8.41
C LYS A 21 4.38 -1.18 9.80
N GLN A 22 4.27 -0.14 10.63
CA GLN A 22 3.75 -0.27 11.99
C GLN A 22 2.31 -0.77 12.00
N GLU A 23 1.48 -0.30 11.08
CA GLU A 23 0.11 -0.76 10.92
C GLU A 23 0.05 -2.21 10.41
N PHE A 24 0.92 -2.61 9.49
CA PHE A 24 1.06 -3.99 9.02
C PHE A 24 1.34 -4.94 10.17
N GLU A 25 2.31 -4.59 11.03
CA GLU A 25 2.71 -5.37 12.19
C GLU A 25 1.57 -5.52 13.21
N ARG A 26 0.66 -4.55 13.29
CA ARG A 26 -0.50 -4.57 14.19
C ARG A 26 -1.71 -5.30 13.62
N SER A 27 -1.99 -5.13 12.33
CA SER A 27 -3.28 -5.51 11.72
C SER A 27 -3.22 -6.73 10.80
N VAL A 28 -2.11 -6.96 10.10
CA VAL A 28 -2.03 -7.98 9.03
C VAL A 28 -0.92 -9.02 9.28
N ARG A 29 -0.10 -8.88 10.34
CA ARG A 29 1.01 -9.80 10.66
C ARG A 29 0.64 -11.29 10.64
N HIS A 30 -0.58 -11.64 11.03
CA HIS A 30 -1.04 -13.04 11.05
C HIS A 30 -1.28 -13.63 9.66
N PHE A 31 -1.46 -12.79 8.63
CA PHE A 31 -1.82 -13.21 7.27
C PHE A 31 -0.73 -12.88 6.24
N TRP A 32 0.04 -11.82 6.46
CA TRP A 32 1.07 -11.38 5.52
C TRP A 32 2.19 -10.62 6.25
N PHE A 33 3.44 -11.03 6.00
CA PHE A 33 4.63 -10.33 6.50
C PHE A 33 5.23 -9.48 5.37
N ALA A 34 5.42 -8.18 5.63
CA ALA A 34 6.04 -7.26 4.69
C ALA A 34 7.14 -6.45 5.37
N GLU A 35 8.38 -6.56 4.88
CA GLU A 35 9.49 -5.75 5.35
C GLU A 35 9.51 -4.36 4.72
N LEU A 36 10.18 -3.40 5.37
CA LEU A 36 10.36 -2.06 4.78
C LEU A 36 11.03 -2.12 3.39
N SER A 37 11.93 -3.08 3.19
CA SER A 37 12.58 -3.36 1.90
C SER A 37 11.60 -3.84 0.82
N GLN A 38 10.39 -4.28 1.18
CA GLN A 38 9.32 -4.64 0.26
C GLN A 38 8.29 -3.51 0.13
N ILE A 39 7.99 -2.81 1.22
CA ILE A 39 7.02 -1.71 1.26
C ILE A 39 7.49 -0.54 0.39
N TYR A 40 8.72 -0.04 0.57
CA TYR A 40 9.18 1.14 -0.16
C TYR A 40 9.24 0.95 -1.69
N PRO A 41 9.75 -0.17 -2.22
CA PRO A 41 9.68 -0.44 -3.66
C PRO A 41 8.25 -0.56 -4.17
N ALA A 42 7.33 -1.16 -3.41
CA ALA A 42 5.93 -1.25 -3.80
C ALA A 42 5.24 0.13 -3.83
N LEU A 43 5.47 0.97 -2.83
CA LEU A 43 5.00 2.36 -2.81
C LEU A 43 5.53 3.15 -4.02
N LYS A 44 6.83 3.00 -4.32
CA LYS A 44 7.45 3.63 -5.50
C LYS A 44 6.78 3.17 -6.79
N LYS A 45 6.56 1.87 -6.96
CA LYS A 45 5.89 1.29 -8.13
C LYS A 45 4.45 1.79 -8.28
N LEU A 46 3.70 1.90 -7.18
CA LEU A 46 2.33 2.42 -7.21
C LEU A 46 2.30 3.90 -7.60
N GLU A 47 3.22 4.70 -7.08
CA GLU A 47 3.37 6.11 -7.45
C GLU A 47 3.79 6.29 -8.92
N GLU A 48 4.74 5.49 -9.43
CA GLU A 48 5.13 5.47 -10.85
C GLU A 48 3.95 5.11 -11.78
N ARG A 49 2.99 4.34 -11.26
CA ARG A 49 1.74 3.99 -11.95
C ARG A 49 0.64 5.05 -11.79
N GLY A 50 0.89 6.14 -11.10
CA GLY A 50 -0.08 7.20 -10.83
C GLY A 50 -1.14 6.85 -9.78
N LEU A 51 -1.01 5.71 -9.09
CA LEU A 51 -1.99 5.22 -8.12
C LEU A 51 -1.80 5.83 -6.72
N LEU A 52 -0.64 6.40 -6.46
CA LEU A 52 -0.33 7.14 -5.24
C LEU A 52 0.25 8.50 -5.58
N ARG A 53 0.07 9.44 -4.65
CA ARG A 53 0.81 10.71 -4.60
C ARG A 53 1.66 10.72 -3.34
N SER A 54 2.77 11.44 -3.37
CA SER A 54 3.57 11.64 -2.17
C SER A 54 4.02 13.08 -2.00
N GLN A 55 4.20 13.47 -0.74
CA GLN A 55 4.72 14.76 -0.35
C GLN A 55 5.72 14.60 0.79
N ARG A 56 6.70 15.52 0.85
CA ARG A 56 7.59 15.63 2.00
C ARG A 56 6.93 16.54 3.03
N VAL A 57 6.74 16.01 4.23
CA VAL A 57 6.16 16.72 5.36
C VAL A 57 7.23 16.84 6.44
N PRO A 58 7.39 18.02 7.08
CA PRO A 58 8.31 18.18 8.19
C PRO A 58 8.02 17.17 9.31
N SER A 59 9.06 16.53 9.82
CA SER A 59 8.96 15.68 11.01
C SER A 59 9.21 16.51 12.28
N ALA A 60 8.53 16.16 13.37
CA ALA A 60 8.78 16.78 14.67
C ALA A 60 10.20 16.50 15.20
N ARG A 61 10.82 15.39 14.78
CA ARG A 61 12.20 15.02 15.07
C ARG A 61 12.81 14.29 13.87
N GLY A 62 14.00 14.70 13.44
CA GLY A 62 14.73 14.07 12.34
C GLY A 62 14.37 14.63 10.96
N PRO A 63 14.73 13.91 9.87
CA PRO A 63 14.50 14.37 8.51
C PRO A 63 13.02 14.39 8.15
N ASP A 64 12.67 15.14 7.10
CA ASP A 64 11.32 15.17 6.54
C ASP A 64 10.82 13.75 6.24
N ARG A 65 9.56 13.50 6.60
CA ARG A 65 8.88 12.24 6.29
C ARG A 65 8.25 12.35 4.92
N ARG A 66 8.40 11.29 4.13
CA ARG A 66 7.63 11.13 2.89
C ARG A 66 6.30 10.49 3.24
N VAL A 67 5.23 11.23 3.02
CA VAL A 67 3.84 10.79 3.24
C VAL A 67 3.23 10.45 1.89
N PHE A 68 2.54 9.32 1.83
CA PHE A 68 1.84 8.82 0.66
C PHE A 68 0.34 8.93 0.89
N GLU A 69 -0.40 9.11 -0.19
CA GLU A 69 -1.87 9.19 -0.24
C GLU A 69 -2.34 8.53 -1.54
N THR A 70 -3.51 7.89 -1.52
CA THR A 70 -4.11 7.35 -2.74
C THR A 70 -4.52 8.47 -3.69
N SER A 71 -4.36 8.23 -5.00
CA SER A 71 -4.98 9.07 -6.01
C SER A 71 -6.38 8.56 -6.34
N GLU A 72 -7.16 9.34 -7.09
CA GLU A 72 -8.44 8.90 -7.66
C GLU A 72 -8.28 7.57 -8.44
N ASP A 73 -7.26 7.45 -9.30
CA ASP A 73 -6.95 6.22 -10.03
C ASP A 73 -6.61 5.05 -9.08
N GLY A 74 -5.95 5.35 -7.95
CA GLY A 74 -5.62 4.39 -6.90
C GLY A 74 -6.86 3.83 -6.21
N ASP A 75 -7.81 4.70 -5.88
CA ASP A 75 -9.08 4.32 -5.26
C ASP A 75 -9.92 3.47 -6.22
N GLU A 76 -10.03 3.86 -7.49
CA GLU A 76 -10.71 3.05 -8.51
C GLU A 76 -10.03 1.69 -8.69
N GLN A 77 -8.69 1.64 -8.68
CA GLN A 77 -7.96 0.39 -8.80
C GLN A 77 -8.22 -0.54 -7.62
N LEU A 78 -8.30 0.01 -6.41
CA LEU A 78 -8.64 -0.73 -5.20
C LEU A 78 -10.09 -1.26 -5.29
N GLU A 79 -11.05 -0.43 -5.69
CA GLU A 79 -12.44 -0.82 -5.86
C GLU A 79 -12.60 -1.93 -6.91
N ARG A 80 -11.98 -1.77 -8.09
CA ARG A 80 -11.96 -2.80 -9.14
C ARG A 80 -11.42 -4.13 -8.62
N TRP A 81 -10.40 -4.09 -7.79
CA TRP A 81 -9.81 -5.28 -7.21
C TRP A 81 -10.72 -5.93 -6.14
N LEU A 82 -11.33 -5.14 -5.26
CA LEU A 82 -12.26 -5.63 -4.24
C LEU A 82 -13.52 -6.28 -4.84
N LEU A 83 -13.98 -5.77 -5.99
CA LEU A 83 -15.14 -6.28 -6.73
C LEU A 83 -14.79 -7.43 -7.69
N SER A 84 -13.50 -7.73 -7.89
CA SER A 84 -13.10 -8.84 -8.76
C SER A 84 -13.38 -10.17 -8.08
N ASP A 85 -14.02 -11.08 -8.83
CA ASP A 85 -14.22 -12.44 -8.34
C ASP A 85 -12.87 -13.07 -7.97
N PRO A 86 -12.79 -13.81 -6.85
CA PRO A 86 -11.58 -14.54 -6.53
C PRO A 86 -11.31 -15.50 -7.69
N VAL A 87 -10.21 -15.26 -8.41
CA VAL A 87 -9.72 -16.19 -9.42
C VAL A 87 -9.28 -17.44 -8.67
N ILE A 88 -10.20 -18.39 -8.52
CA ILE A 88 -9.88 -19.74 -8.06
C ILE A 88 -9.12 -20.36 -9.24
N PRO A 89 -7.83 -20.71 -9.08
CA PRO A 89 -7.13 -21.43 -10.11
C PRO A 89 -7.92 -22.70 -10.41
N SER A 90 -8.43 -22.82 -11.63
CA SER A 90 -8.95 -24.09 -12.12
C SER A 90 -7.73 -24.99 -12.24
N ASP A 91 -7.43 -25.76 -11.19
CA ASP A 91 -6.50 -26.86 -11.27
C ASP A 91 -6.96 -27.76 -12.43
N ARG A 92 -6.22 -27.69 -13.54
CA ARG A 92 -6.38 -28.64 -14.64
C ARG A 92 -5.90 -29.98 -14.10
N ILE A 93 -6.86 -30.86 -13.83
CA ILE A 93 -6.68 -32.30 -13.65
C ILE A 93 -6.14 -32.90 -14.96
#